data_AF-A0A2J4JKI2-F1
#
_entry.id   AF-A0A2J4JKI2-F1
#
_cell.length_a   1.000
_cell.length_b   1.000
_cell.length_c   1.000
_cell.angle_alpha   90.00
_cell.angle_beta   90.00
_cell.angle_gamma   90.00
#
_symmetry.space_group_name_H-M   'P 1'
#
loop_
_entity.id
_entity.type
_entity.pdbx_description
1 polymer ?
#
loop_
_entity_poly.entity_id
_entity_poly.type
_entity_poly.pdbx_seq_one_letter_code
_entity_poly.pdbx_strand_id
1 'polypeptide(L)'
;MAEKMTRRTFMKSAAAAAAAISLSGVLTGCGGSGQLADDEVQIGPFTVKVFGLDVDLGTESGTDKGAITGKVRLRYDAGGGSWQGGQYGDMFQASVGEAKLKQVSPAGTFFVSDTLLGKPFATEEKDLRLNFPDAEIKEAYRNGQPAVLKIVINGISETLFLVKKNGGYAATKTLPSLTTV
;
A
#
# COMPACT_ATOMS: atom_id res chain seq x y z
N MET A 1 -51.70 -16.31 37.76
CA MET A 1 -50.42 -16.49 38.45
C MET A 1 -49.29 -16.37 37.44
N ALA A 2 -48.23 -15.65 37.83
CA ALA A 2 -47.03 -15.41 37.06
C ALA A 2 -46.03 -16.55 37.27
N GLU A 3 -45.30 -16.94 36.22
CA GLU A 3 -43.92 -17.38 36.43
C GLU A 3 -43.02 -16.89 35.30
N LYS A 4 -41.99 -16.18 35.73
CA LYS A 4 -41.02 -15.40 34.97
C LYS A 4 -39.81 -16.29 34.82
N MET A 5 -39.54 -16.81 33.62
CA MET A 5 -38.34 -17.62 33.39
C MET A 5 -37.13 -16.73 33.09
N THR A 6 -36.13 -16.95 33.92
CA THR A 6 -34.92 -16.18 34.18
C THR A 6 -33.97 -16.15 32.98
N ARG A 7 -33.59 -14.94 32.54
CA ARG A 7 -32.35 -14.71 31.80
C ARG A 7 -31.17 -15.08 32.69
N ARG A 8 -30.37 -16.08 32.28
CA ARG A 8 -28.88 -16.17 32.39
C ARG A 8 -28.42 -17.62 32.59
N THR A 9 -27.89 -18.19 31.51
CA THR A 9 -26.79 -19.16 31.49
C THR A 9 -26.10 -18.88 30.15
N PHE A 10 -25.23 -17.89 30.03
CA PHE A 10 -23.82 -17.87 30.44
C PHE A 10 -23.11 -19.21 30.22
N MET A 11 -22.09 -19.12 29.35
CA MET A 11 -21.01 -20.06 29.05
C MET A 11 -21.18 -21.10 27.92
N LYS A 12 -20.49 -20.78 26.82
CA LYS A 12 -19.27 -21.48 26.36
C LYS A 12 -19.49 -22.74 25.49
N SER A 13 -19.34 -22.57 24.19
CA SER A 13 -18.77 -23.53 23.24
C SER A 13 -18.33 -22.72 22.01
N ALA A 14 -17.03 -22.51 21.79
CA ALA A 14 -16.14 -23.42 21.10
C ALA A 14 -16.42 -23.47 19.60
N ALA A 15 -15.56 -22.85 18.81
CA ALA A 15 -14.86 -23.51 17.70
C ALA A 15 -14.00 -22.48 16.96
N ALA A 16 -12.70 -22.72 16.99
CA ALA A 16 -11.76 -22.15 16.06
C ALA A 16 -12.13 -22.57 14.63
N ALA A 17 -12.15 -21.61 13.71
CA ALA A 17 -11.96 -21.86 12.30
C ALA A 17 -10.77 -21.01 11.87
N ALA A 18 -9.57 -21.58 11.98
CA ALA A 18 -8.39 -21.10 11.29
C ALA A 18 -8.66 -21.28 9.79
N ALA A 19 -9.10 -20.20 9.13
CA ALA A 19 -8.97 -20.11 7.69
C ALA A 19 -7.49 -19.89 7.41
N ALA A 20 -6.82 -20.97 7.02
CA ALA A 20 -5.46 -20.95 6.51
C ALA A 20 -5.40 -19.96 5.34
N ILE A 21 -4.87 -18.78 5.61
CA ILE A 21 -4.47 -17.85 4.56
C ILE A 21 -3.27 -18.54 3.92
N SER A 22 -3.48 -19.06 2.71
CA SER A 22 -2.45 -19.67 1.89
C SER A 22 -1.26 -18.71 1.83
N LEU A 23 -0.21 -19.06 2.56
CA LEU A 23 1.14 -18.59 2.26
C LEU A 23 1.45 -19.08 0.86
N SER A 24 1.17 -18.25 -0.13
CA SER A 24 1.77 -18.35 -1.45
C SER A 24 3.27 -18.08 -1.30
N GLY A 25 3.97 -19.08 -0.76
CA GLY A 25 5.41 -19.20 -0.89
C GLY A 25 5.71 -19.72 -2.28
N VAL A 26 6.06 -18.83 -3.20
CA VAL A 26 6.75 -19.17 -4.45
C VAL A 26 7.92 -18.19 -4.62
N LEU A 27 9.07 -18.60 -4.06
CA LEU A 27 10.38 -18.63 -4.72
C LEU A 27 10.90 -17.34 -5.41
N THR A 28 11.45 -16.42 -4.61
CA THR A 28 12.69 -15.65 -4.90
C THR A 28 13.21 -15.11 -3.57
N GLY A 29 14.40 -15.35 -3.04
CA GLY A 29 15.53 -16.19 -3.42
C GLY A 29 16.43 -16.27 -2.18
N CYS A 30 17.16 -17.38 -2.05
CA CYS A 30 18.24 -17.53 -1.09
C CYS A 30 19.40 -16.59 -1.49
N GLY A 31 19.70 -15.58 -0.67
CA GLY A 31 20.85 -14.68 -0.85
C GLY A 31 20.63 -13.36 -0.10
N GLY A 32 21.33 -13.18 1.03
CA GLY A 32 20.92 -12.25 2.08
C GLY A 32 20.93 -10.75 1.73
N SER A 33 19.93 -10.03 2.22
CA SER A 33 20.06 -8.78 2.99
C SER A 33 18.68 -8.20 3.32
N GLY A 34 18.32 -8.22 4.61
CA GLY A 34 17.22 -7.42 5.16
C GLY A 34 15.82 -8.02 4.96
N GLN A 35 15.15 -8.30 6.08
CA GLN A 35 13.70 -8.39 6.08
C GLN A 35 13.14 -7.08 5.52
N LEU A 36 12.41 -7.14 4.40
CA LEU A 36 11.77 -5.96 3.81
C LEU A 36 10.91 -5.27 4.86
N ALA A 37 11.01 -3.94 4.97
CA ALA A 37 10.19 -3.17 5.90
C ALA A 37 8.68 -3.34 5.59
N ASP A 38 7.83 -3.01 6.55
CA ASP A 38 6.38 -3.11 6.38
C ASP A 38 5.85 -2.21 5.25
N ASP A 39 6.58 -1.13 4.94
CA ASP A 39 6.28 -0.19 3.85
C ASP A 39 7.00 -0.50 2.52
N GLU A 40 7.63 -1.68 2.40
CA GLU A 40 8.46 -2.08 1.25
C GLU A 40 8.02 -3.40 0.60
N VAL A 41 7.53 -3.40 -0.63
CA VAL A 41 7.21 -4.64 -1.37
C VAL A 41 8.27 -4.98 -2.41
N GLN A 42 8.44 -6.28 -2.71
CA GLN A 42 9.35 -6.74 -3.76
C GLN A 42 8.55 -7.26 -4.96
N ILE A 43 8.80 -6.67 -6.12
CA ILE A 43 8.11 -6.94 -7.39
C ILE A 43 9.16 -7.42 -8.39
N GLY A 44 9.36 -8.74 -8.44
CA GLY A 44 10.49 -9.32 -9.19
C GLY A 44 11.84 -8.76 -8.70
N PRO A 45 12.68 -8.16 -9.58
CA PRO A 45 13.97 -7.58 -9.21
C PRO A 45 13.87 -6.16 -8.62
N PHE A 46 12.65 -5.63 -8.44
CA PHE A 46 12.42 -4.29 -7.89
C PHE A 46 11.99 -4.36 -6.43
N THR A 47 12.50 -3.46 -5.61
CA THR A 47 11.95 -3.16 -4.28
C THR A 47 11.30 -1.79 -4.32
N VAL A 48 10.02 -1.71 -3.95
CA VAL A 48 9.26 -0.46 -3.91
C VAL A 48 8.94 -0.11 -2.47
N LYS A 49 9.36 1.07 -2.05
CA LYS A 49 9.05 1.65 -0.75
C LYS A 49 8.07 2.80 -0.89
N VAL A 50 7.06 2.88 -0.03
CA VAL A 50 6.10 4.00 0.00
C VAL A 50 6.11 4.64 1.38
N PHE A 51 6.46 5.92 1.48
CA PHE A 51 6.68 6.59 2.76
C PHE A 51 6.37 8.08 2.71
N GLY A 52 6.38 8.73 3.89
CA GLY A 52 6.09 10.16 4.00
C GLY A 52 4.68 10.51 3.55
N LEU A 53 3.72 9.61 3.79
CA LEU A 53 2.35 9.78 3.35
C LEU A 53 1.65 10.90 4.12
N ASP A 54 0.89 11.70 3.39
CA ASP A 54 0.05 12.77 3.92
C ASP A 54 -1.25 12.90 3.10
N VAL A 55 -2.16 13.78 3.51
CA VAL A 55 -3.43 14.03 2.83
C VAL A 55 -3.56 15.52 2.53
N ASP A 56 -3.47 15.83 1.25
CA ASP A 56 -3.83 17.14 0.73
C ASP A 56 -5.36 17.29 0.74
N LEU A 57 -5.85 18.35 1.38
CA LEU A 57 -7.29 18.59 1.53
C LEU A 57 -7.94 19.11 0.25
N GLY A 58 -7.13 19.58 -0.70
CA GLY A 58 -7.57 20.19 -1.94
C GLY A 58 -8.12 21.59 -1.73
N THR A 59 -8.91 22.08 -2.70
CA THR A 59 -9.49 23.42 -2.66
C THR A 59 -10.99 23.36 -2.45
N GLU A 60 -11.52 24.24 -1.59
CA GLU A 60 -12.97 24.35 -1.33
C GLU A 60 -13.78 24.66 -2.61
N SER A 61 -13.14 25.27 -3.62
CA SER A 61 -13.77 25.78 -4.84
C SER A 61 -13.99 24.73 -5.96
N GLY A 62 -13.66 23.45 -5.73
CA GLY A 62 -14.40 22.36 -6.38
C GLY A 62 -13.75 21.60 -7.53
N THR A 63 -12.51 21.87 -7.94
CA THR A 63 -11.78 21.05 -8.94
C THR A 63 -10.76 20.11 -8.33
N ASP A 64 -10.09 20.50 -7.24
CA ASP A 64 -9.18 19.62 -6.51
C ASP A 64 -9.90 19.04 -5.29
N LYS A 65 -10.23 17.75 -5.35
CA LYS A 65 -10.94 17.03 -4.28
C LYS A 65 -10.01 16.59 -3.15
N GLY A 66 -8.74 16.96 -3.20
CA GLY A 66 -7.67 16.47 -2.35
C GLY A 66 -6.96 15.26 -2.95
N ALA A 67 -5.89 14.86 -2.30
CA ALA A 67 -5.07 13.73 -2.73
C ALA A 67 -4.39 13.04 -1.55
N ILE A 68 -4.09 11.76 -1.71
CA ILE A 68 -3.04 11.12 -0.91
C ILE A 68 -1.72 11.53 -1.53
N THR A 69 -0.85 12.14 -0.74
CA THR A 69 0.49 12.54 -1.14
C THR A 69 1.53 11.69 -0.42
N GLY A 70 2.75 11.62 -0.94
CA GLY A 70 3.86 10.99 -0.27
C GLY A 70 5.03 10.80 -1.22
N LYS A 71 5.87 9.82 -0.92
CA LYS A 71 7.03 9.48 -1.75
C LYS A 71 7.06 7.99 -2.03
N VAL A 72 7.46 7.66 -3.25
CA VAL A 72 7.82 6.31 -3.64
C VAL A 72 9.30 6.24 -3.93
N ARG A 73 9.94 5.18 -3.46
CA ARG A 73 11.32 4.85 -3.80
C ARG A 73 11.35 3.50 -4.47
N LEU A 74 11.71 3.49 -5.74
CA LEU A 74 11.93 2.31 -6.55
C LEU A 74 13.41 1.96 -6.50
N ARG A 75 13.74 0.75 -6.09
CA ARG A 75 15.10 0.20 -6.14
C ARG A 75 15.13 -0.99 -7.09
N TYR A 76 16.18 -1.09 -7.89
CA TYR A 76 16.46 -2.23 -8.74
C TYR A 76 17.71 -2.96 -8.25
N ASP A 77 17.59 -4.25 -7.97
CA ASP A 77 18.70 -5.07 -7.46
C ASP A 77 18.65 -6.45 -8.14
N ALA A 78 19.19 -6.53 -9.36
CA ALA A 78 19.28 -7.79 -10.11
C ALA A 78 20.70 -8.36 -10.19
N GLY A 79 21.70 -7.68 -9.59
CA GLY A 79 23.07 -8.19 -9.47
C GLY A 79 23.84 -8.41 -10.78
N GLY A 80 23.34 -7.89 -11.92
CA GLY A 80 23.85 -8.23 -13.26
C GLY A 80 24.20 -7.05 -14.16
N GLY A 81 24.19 -5.81 -13.66
CA GLY A 81 24.61 -4.64 -14.45
C GLY A 81 23.70 -4.34 -15.65
N SER A 82 22.38 -4.51 -15.51
CA SER A 82 21.42 -4.13 -16.56
C SER A 82 20.76 -2.79 -16.24
N TRP A 83 20.52 -1.98 -17.28
CA TRP A 83 19.58 -0.88 -17.21
C TRP A 83 18.15 -1.40 -17.28
N GLN A 84 17.29 -0.92 -16.40
CA GLN A 84 15.85 -1.13 -16.48
C GLN A 84 15.15 0.20 -16.62
N GLY A 85 14.18 0.24 -17.52
CA GLY A 85 13.28 1.36 -17.68
C GLY A 85 11.85 0.90 -17.83
N GLY A 86 10.93 1.77 -17.44
CA GLY A 86 9.50 1.55 -17.57
C GLY A 86 8.73 2.85 -17.49
N GLN A 87 7.42 2.78 -17.67
CA GLN A 87 6.53 3.93 -17.55
C GLN A 87 5.84 3.92 -16.20
N TYR A 88 5.78 5.07 -15.53
CA TYR A 88 5.04 5.24 -14.29
C TYR A 88 3.52 5.18 -14.47
N GLY A 89 3.01 5.45 -15.67
CA GLY A 89 1.57 5.42 -15.95
C GLY A 89 0.94 4.10 -15.53
N ASP A 90 -0.13 4.19 -14.73
CA ASP A 90 -0.89 3.04 -14.19
C ASP A 90 -0.08 2.04 -13.34
N MET A 91 1.16 2.38 -12.95
CA MET A 91 1.92 1.54 -12.02
C MET A 91 1.35 1.59 -10.61
N PHE A 92 0.84 2.73 -10.15
CA PHE A 92 0.36 2.95 -8.78
C PHE A 92 -1.16 3.11 -8.78
N GLN A 93 -1.85 1.98 -8.72
CA GLN A 93 -3.31 1.92 -8.77
C GLN A 93 -3.86 1.88 -7.35
N ALA A 94 -4.45 2.97 -6.90
CA ALA A 94 -5.04 3.05 -5.56
C ALA A 94 -6.57 3.05 -5.59
N SER A 95 -7.18 2.43 -4.59
CA SER A 95 -8.63 2.48 -4.36
C SER A 95 -8.97 2.54 -2.88
N VAL A 96 -10.00 3.31 -2.53
CA VAL A 96 -10.57 3.35 -1.18
C VAL A 96 -11.99 2.78 -1.29
N GLY A 97 -12.20 1.60 -0.71
CA GLY A 97 -13.41 0.82 -1.00
C GLY A 97 -13.46 0.46 -2.49
N GLU A 98 -14.58 0.76 -3.15
CA GLU A 98 -14.77 0.49 -4.59
C GLU A 98 -14.32 1.66 -5.48
N ALA A 99 -14.01 2.82 -4.90
CA ALA A 99 -13.65 4.01 -5.65
C ALA A 99 -12.15 4.04 -5.98
N LYS A 100 -11.83 4.22 -7.26
CA LYS A 100 -10.45 4.33 -7.77
C LYS A 100 -9.93 5.75 -7.67
N LEU A 101 -8.72 5.90 -7.16
CA LEU A 101 -7.98 7.16 -7.13
C LEU A 101 -7.23 7.34 -8.45
N LYS A 102 -7.04 8.60 -8.86
CA LYS A 102 -6.29 8.94 -10.06
C LYS A 102 -4.83 9.16 -9.71
N GLN A 103 -3.94 8.34 -10.27
CA GLN A 103 -2.50 8.60 -10.20
C GLN A 103 -2.16 9.86 -11.01
N VAL A 104 -1.66 10.88 -10.32
CA VAL A 104 -1.15 12.13 -10.91
C VAL A 104 0.38 12.10 -10.92
N SER A 105 0.98 11.57 -9.85
CA SER A 105 2.42 11.36 -9.74
C SER A 105 2.71 10.03 -9.03
N PRO A 106 3.82 9.35 -9.34
CA PRO A 106 4.80 9.71 -10.38
C PRO A 106 4.23 9.56 -11.79
N ALA A 107 4.72 10.33 -12.75
CA ALA A 107 4.31 10.27 -14.15
C ALA A 107 5.55 10.27 -15.06
N GLY A 108 5.39 9.80 -16.29
CA GLY A 108 6.50 9.69 -17.25
C GLY A 108 7.21 8.35 -17.17
N THR A 109 8.54 8.36 -17.31
CA THR A 109 9.38 7.15 -17.34
C THR A 109 10.34 7.12 -16.16
N PHE A 110 10.73 5.92 -15.76
CA PHE A 110 11.78 5.66 -14.76
C PHE A 110 12.96 4.96 -15.42
N PHE A 111 14.16 5.19 -14.88
CA PHE A 111 15.38 4.51 -15.30
C PHE A 111 16.23 4.20 -14.08
N VAL A 112 16.47 2.92 -13.84
CA VAL A 112 17.27 2.43 -12.72
C VAL A 112 18.30 1.42 -13.22
N SER A 113 19.48 1.44 -12.61
CA SER A 113 20.58 0.57 -13.00
C SER A 113 21.48 0.23 -11.83
N ASP A 114 21.86 -1.04 -11.77
CA ASP A 114 22.78 -1.59 -10.78
C ASP A 114 24.25 -1.63 -11.28
N THR A 115 24.55 -0.97 -12.41
CA THR A 115 25.81 -1.10 -13.16
C THR A 115 27.04 -0.45 -12.54
N LEU A 116 26.87 0.49 -11.61
CA LEU A 116 27.97 1.36 -11.17
C LEU A 116 28.46 1.00 -9.77
N LEU A 117 29.78 1.10 -9.56
CA LEU A 117 30.42 0.92 -8.25
C LEU A 117 29.82 1.93 -7.26
N GLY A 118 29.17 1.44 -6.21
CA GLY A 118 28.39 2.27 -5.26
C GLY A 118 26.91 2.47 -5.62
N LYS A 119 26.42 1.87 -6.71
CA LYS A 119 25.01 1.77 -7.11
C LYS A 119 24.19 3.09 -7.07
N PRO A 120 24.71 4.26 -7.53
CA PRO A 120 24.00 5.54 -7.41
C PRO A 120 22.68 5.62 -8.18
N PHE A 121 22.50 4.78 -9.21
CA PHE A 121 21.28 4.72 -10.03
C PHE A 121 20.42 3.49 -9.75
N ALA A 122 20.78 2.69 -8.75
CA ALA A 122 19.96 1.54 -8.37
C ALA A 122 18.66 1.98 -7.71
N THR A 123 18.55 3.24 -7.29
CA THR A 123 17.39 3.77 -6.57
C THR A 123 16.92 5.06 -7.22
N GLU A 124 15.60 5.17 -7.41
CA GLU A 124 14.93 6.39 -7.83
C GLU A 124 13.81 6.73 -6.84
N GLU A 125 13.78 7.98 -6.38
CA GLU A 125 12.73 8.51 -5.49
C GLU A 125 11.89 9.55 -6.25
N LYS A 126 10.57 9.45 -6.14
CA LYS A 126 9.61 10.38 -6.74
C LYS A 126 8.46 10.66 -5.80
N ASP A 127 7.82 11.80 -6.00
CA ASP A 127 6.58 12.13 -5.32
C ASP A 127 5.43 11.24 -5.80
N LEU A 128 4.60 10.82 -4.85
CA LEU A 128 3.35 10.13 -5.05
C LEU A 128 2.22 11.15 -4.89
N ARG A 129 1.32 11.22 -5.86
CA ARG A 129 0.05 11.96 -5.73
C ARG A 129 -1.08 11.15 -6.34
N LEU A 130 -2.02 10.76 -5.49
CA LEU A 130 -3.20 9.98 -5.85
C LEU A 130 -4.43 10.84 -5.55
N ASN A 131 -5.02 11.45 -6.58
CA ASN A 131 -6.17 12.32 -6.42
C ASN A 131 -7.41 11.52 -6.06
N PHE A 132 -8.16 12.00 -5.07
CA PHE A 132 -9.47 11.45 -4.77
C PHE A 132 -10.47 11.79 -5.88
N PRO A 133 -11.37 10.85 -6.23
CA PRO A 133 -12.43 11.12 -7.20
C PRO A 133 -13.44 12.14 -6.67
N ASP A 134 -13.70 12.13 -5.37
CA ASP A 134 -14.69 12.97 -4.70
C ASP A 134 -14.34 13.16 -3.21
N ALA A 135 -15.09 14.05 -2.55
CA ALA A 135 -14.84 14.40 -1.15
C ALA A 135 -15.25 13.29 -0.17
N GLU A 136 -16.25 12.47 -0.51
CA GLU A 136 -16.73 11.39 0.35
C GLU A 136 -15.64 10.32 0.52
N ILE A 137 -14.98 9.94 -0.59
CA ILE A 137 -13.88 8.99 -0.58
C ILE A 137 -12.67 9.52 0.20
N LYS A 138 -12.37 10.81 0.08
CA LYS A 138 -11.35 11.46 0.92
C LYS A 138 -11.70 11.36 2.40
N GLU A 139 -12.94 11.67 2.77
CA GLU A 139 -13.37 11.61 4.16
C GLU A 139 -13.36 10.19 4.70
N ALA A 140 -13.79 9.20 3.91
CA ALA A 140 -13.69 7.79 4.26
C ALA A 140 -12.24 7.40 4.60
N TYR A 141 -11.28 7.79 3.75
CA TYR A 141 -9.85 7.57 4.01
C TYR A 141 -9.37 8.26 5.30
N ARG A 142 -9.74 9.53 5.50
CA ARG A 142 -9.41 10.30 6.72
C ARG A 142 -10.05 9.72 7.98
N ASN A 143 -11.19 9.06 7.86
CA ASN A 143 -11.89 8.37 8.95
C ASN A 143 -11.30 6.99 9.27
N GLY A 144 -10.28 6.56 8.52
CA GLY A 144 -9.52 5.34 8.80
C GLY A 144 -9.81 4.19 7.86
N GLN A 145 -10.65 4.37 6.83
CA GLN A 145 -10.78 3.38 5.77
C GLN A 145 -9.45 3.29 5.00
N PRO A 146 -8.83 2.11 4.89
CA PRO A 146 -7.56 1.98 4.20
C PRO A 146 -7.71 2.18 2.69
N ALA A 147 -6.69 2.78 2.06
CA ALA A 147 -6.55 2.75 0.62
C ALA A 147 -5.71 1.53 0.22
N VAL A 148 -6.23 0.73 -0.69
CA VAL A 148 -5.50 -0.40 -1.28
C VAL A 148 -4.68 0.15 -2.43
N LEU A 149 -3.35 0.11 -2.33
CA LEU A 149 -2.41 0.52 -3.37
C LEU A 149 -1.83 -0.73 -4.03
N LYS A 150 -2.28 -1.03 -5.24
CA LYS A 150 -1.70 -2.04 -6.10
C LYS A 150 -0.58 -1.42 -6.92
N ILE A 151 0.61 -2.00 -6.84
CA ILE A 151 1.80 -1.55 -7.55
C ILE A 151 2.12 -2.59 -8.62
N VAL A 152 2.21 -2.17 -9.88
CA VAL A 152 2.43 -3.05 -11.04
C VAL A 152 3.71 -2.66 -11.76
N ILE A 153 4.63 -3.61 -11.93
CA ILE A 153 5.88 -3.44 -12.68
C ILE A 153 6.07 -4.65 -13.59
N ASN A 154 6.21 -4.43 -14.89
CA ASN A 154 6.43 -5.49 -15.90
C ASN A 154 5.41 -6.65 -15.81
N GLY A 155 4.15 -6.33 -15.50
CA GLY A 155 3.06 -7.31 -15.35
C GLY A 155 3.02 -8.06 -14.01
N ILE A 156 4.02 -7.91 -13.15
CA ILE A 156 4.02 -8.43 -11.78
C ILE A 156 3.41 -7.35 -10.88
N SER A 157 2.56 -7.75 -9.93
CA SER A 157 1.92 -6.80 -9.03
C SER A 157 1.96 -7.23 -7.58
N GLU A 158 2.24 -6.29 -6.70
CA GLU A 158 2.13 -6.43 -5.24
C GLU A 158 1.18 -5.37 -4.69
N THR A 159 0.75 -5.54 -3.43
CA THR A 159 -0.20 -4.63 -2.79
C THR A 159 0.35 -4.09 -1.47
N LEU A 160 0.19 -2.79 -1.27
CA LEU A 160 0.36 -2.09 0.00
C LEU A 160 -0.96 -1.48 0.43
N PHE A 161 -1.13 -1.29 1.73
CA PHE A 161 -2.28 -0.60 2.31
C PHE A 161 -1.81 0.73 2.87
N LEU A 162 -2.40 1.82 2.38
CA LEU A 162 -2.20 3.16 2.93
C LEU A 162 -3.22 3.31 4.04
N VAL A 163 -2.75 3.47 5.28
CA VAL A 163 -3.59 3.45 6.47
C VAL A 163 -3.32 4.67 7.33
N LYS A 164 -4.34 5.13 8.03
CA LYS A 164 -4.20 6.13 9.10
C LYS A 164 -3.64 5.44 10.35
N LYS A 165 -2.53 5.93 10.88
CA LYS A 165 -1.86 5.38 12.07
C LYS A 165 -1.36 6.51 12.97
N ASN A 166 -1.75 6.48 14.25
CA ASN A 166 -1.27 7.41 15.29
C ASN A 166 -1.27 8.90 14.88
N GLY A 167 -2.36 9.37 14.24
CA GLY A 167 -2.49 10.76 13.82
C GLY A 167 -1.78 11.13 12.51
N GLY A 168 -1.05 10.21 11.88
CA GLY A 168 -0.48 10.34 10.54
C GLY A 168 -0.91 9.22 9.60
N TYR A 169 -0.20 9.06 8.48
CA TYR A 169 -0.45 8.03 7.48
C TYR A 169 0.80 7.19 7.23
N ALA A 170 0.61 5.89 6.97
CA ALA A 170 1.69 4.95 6.72
C ALA A 170 1.26 3.91 5.66
N ALA A 171 2.23 3.40 4.91
CA ALA A 171 2.04 2.24 4.05
C ALA A 171 2.38 0.97 4.83
N THR A 172 1.59 -0.08 4.67
CA THR A 172 1.77 -1.36 5.36
C THR A 172 1.49 -2.52 4.40
N LYS A 173 2.19 -3.65 4.56
CA LYS A 173 1.90 -4.88 3.77
C LYS A 173 0.63 -5.57 4.21
N THR A 174 0.33 -5.44 5.49
CA THR A 174 -0.83 -6.08 6.10
C THR A 174 -1.87 -5.03 6.40
N LEU A 175 -3.13 -5.34 6.09
CA LEU A 175 -4.25 -4.57 6.61
C LEU A 175 -4.18 -4.59 8.13
N PRO A 176 -4.11 -3.44 8.81
CA PRO A 176 -4.28 -3.43 10.25
C PRO A 176 -5.65 -4.02 10.56
N SER A 177 -5.69 -4.98 11.48
CA SER A 177 -6.96 -5.47 12.02
C SER A 177 -7.73 -4.27 12.55
N LEU A 178 -8.89 -3.97 11.95
CA LEU A 178 -9.85 -3.02 12.49
C LEU A 178 -10.27 -3.54 13.86
N THR A 179 -9.57 -3.11 14.91
CA THR A 179 -10.01 -3.37 16.26
C THR A 179 -11.25 -2.53 16.46
N THR A 180 -12.42 -3.15 16.29
CA THR A 180 -13.70 -2.60 16.77
C THR A 180 -13.51 -2.30 18.26
N VAL A 181 -13.44 -1.02 18.60
CA VAL A 181 -13.56 -0.55 19.98
C VAL A 181 -15.02 -0.32 20.28
#